data_AF-A0A950D216-F1
#
_entry.id   AF-A0A950D216-F1
#
_cell.length_a   1.000
_cell.length_b   1.000
_cell.length_c   1.000
_cell.angle_alpha   90.00
_cell.angle_beta   90.00
_cell.angle_gamma   90.00
#
_symmetry.space_group_name_H-M   'P 1'
#
loop_
_entity.id
_entity.type
_entity.pdbx_description
1 polymer ?
#
loop_
_entity_poly.entity_id
_entity_poly.type
_entity_poly.pdbx_seq_one_letter_code
_entity_poly.pdbx_strand_id
1 'polypeptide(L)' 'MPDKPDKQREVIKQFRKYGFGIGATTRTGAVLLELAGVEPVRILVQPDGSVVHVSGDVTRFDWGKFDRR' A
#
# COMPACT_ATOMS: atom_id res chain seq x y z
N MET A 1 21.26 11.60 -0.25
CA MET A 1 20.49 11.44 1.00
C MET A 1 19.55 10.25 0.83
N PRO A 2 19.75 9.10 1.48
CA PRO A 2 18.91 7.92 1.27
C PRO A 2 18.06 7.60 2.51
N ASP A 3 17.06 8.43 2.85
CA ASP A 3 16.10 8.15 3.94
C ASP A 3 14.66 8.08 3.43
N LYS A 4 14.45 7.45 2.27
CA LYS A 4 13.12 7.10 1.77
C LYS A 4 12.43 5.97 2.58
N PRO A 5 13.13 4.93 3.09
CA PRO A 5 12.48 3.82 3.79
C PRO A 5 11.79 4.18 5.12
N ASP A 6 12.30 5.17 5.85
CA ASP A 6 11.81 5.46 7.21
C ASP A 6 10.40 6.03 7.20
N LYS A 7 10.12 6.93 6.27
CA LYS A 7 8.80 7.55 6.15
C LYS A 7 7.72 6.54 5.74
N GLN A 8 8.03 5.62 4.82
CA GLN A 8 7.11 4.55 4.45
C GLN A 8 6.77 3.66 5.67
N ARG A 9 7.78 3.32 6.49
CA ARG A 9 7.59 2.49 7.68
C ARG A 9 6.74 3.20 8.74
N GLU A 10 6.92 4.50 8.92
CA GLU A 10 6.09 5.30 9.84
C GLU A 10 4.62 5.32 9.41
N VAL A 11 4.36 5.54 8.11
CA VAL A 11 2.99 5.53 7.57
C VAL A 11 2.35 4.15 7.73
N ILE A 12 3.07 3.08 7.38
CA ILE A 12 2.59 1.71 7.59
C ILE A 12 2.28 1.47 9.08
N LYS A 13 3.14 1.94 9.99
CA LYS A 13 2.93 1.80 11.43
C LYS A 13 1.68 2.53 11.91
N GLN A 14 1.37 3.71 11.35
CA GLN A 14 0.14 4.43 11.65
C GLN A 14 -1.09 3.65 11.19
N PHE A 15 -1.13 3.17 9.95
CA PHE A 15 -2.27 2.39 9.43
C PHE A 15 -2.47 1.07 10.19
N ARG A 16 -1.40 0.41 10.63
CA ARG A 16 -1.51 -0.78 11.50
C ARG A 16 -2.19 -0.49 12.84
N LYS A 17 -2.05 0.73 13.40
CA LYS A 17 -2.78 1.13 14.63
C LYS A 17 -4.28 1.23 14.40
N TYR A 18 -4.71 1.51 13.17
CA TYR A 18 -6.11 1.54 12.78
C TYR A 18 -6.66 0.17 12.33
N GLY A 19 -5.88 -0.91 12.49
CA GLY A 19 -6.31 -2.27 12.17
C GLY A 19 -6.01 -2.72 10.74
N PHE A 20 -5.33 -1.92 9.92
CA PHE A 20 -4.91 -2.35 8.58
C PHE A 20 -3.83 -3.44 8.68
N GLY A 21 -4.02 -4.52 7.93
CA GLY A 21 -3.04 -5.58 7.69
C GLY A 21 -2.22 -5.33 6.42
N ILE A 22 -1.09 -6.01 6.29
CA ILE A 22 -0.30 -6.01 5.04
C ILE A 22 -0.89 -7.07 4.11
N GLY A 23 -1.35 -6.64 2.93
CA GLY A 23 -1.89 -7.54 1.91
C GLY A 23 -0.84 -8.01 0.90
N ALA A 24 -0.03 -7.08 0.39
CA ALA A 24 1.00 -7.38 -0.61
C ALA A 24 2.11 -6.32 -0.62
N THR A 25 3.26 -6.69 -1.17
CA THR A 25 4.34 -5.76 -1.49
C THR A 25 4.66 -5.87 -2.97
N THR A 26 4.71 -4.73 -3.64
CA THR A 26 5.04 -4.64 -5.07
C THR A 26 6.56 -4.70 -5.29
N ARG A 27 6.98 -5.02 -6.51
CA ARG A 27 8.39 -5.04 -6.90
C ARG A 27 9.08 -3.68 -6.76
N THR A 28 8.32 -2.59 -6.90
CA THR A 28 8.80 -1.21 -6.71
C THR A 28 8.90 -0.80 -5.23
N GLY A 29 8.53 -1.70 -4.31
CA GLY A 29 8.61 -1.47 -2.87
C GLY A 29 7.38 -0.80 -2.26
N ALA A 30 6.33 -0.51 -3.03
CA ALA A 30 5.06 -0.06 -2.47
C ALA A 30 4.35 -1.19 -1.71
N VAL A 31 3.69 -0.87 -0.60
CA VAL A 31 3.01 -1.82 0.28
C VAL A 31 1.51 -1.59 0.24
N LEU A 32 0.75 -2.62 -0.13
CA LEU A 32 -0.70 -2.64 -0.04
C LEU A 32 -1.10 -2.96 1.40
N LEU A 33 -1.89 -2.08 2.00
CA LEU A 33 -2.53 -2.32 3.28
C LEU A 33 -4.04 -2.46 3.08
N GLU A 34 -4.63 -3.38 3.84
CA GLU A 34 -6.06 -3.69 3.78
C GLU A 34 -6.66 -3.68 5.18
N LEU A 35 -7.79 -2.98 5.35
CA LEU A 35 -8.66 -3.11 6.50
C LEU A 35 -9.82 -4.01 6.11
N ALA A 36 -9.87 -5.20 6.72
CA ALA A 36 -10.90 -6.19 6.44
C ALA A 36 -12.28 -5.72 6.92
N GLY A 37 -13.32 -6.02 6.15
CA GLY A 37 -14.70 -5.68 6.43
C GLY A 37 -15.62 -6.21 5.32
N VAL A 38 -16.92 -5.96 5.44
CA VAL A 38 -17.90 -6.28 4.37
C VAL A 38 -17.53 -5.54 3.08
N GLU A 39 -17.11 -4.29 3.22
CA GLU A 39 -16.47 -3.50 2.17
C GLU A 39 -15.03 -3.20 2.60
N PRO A 40 -14.05 -4.02 2.16
CA PRO A 40 -12.67 -3.85 2.60
C PRO A 40 -12.07 -2.54 2.08
N VAL A 41 -11.41 -1.80 2.97
CA VAL A 41 -10.70 -0.55 2.60
C VAL A 41 -9.26 -0.89 2.27
N ARG A 42 -8.77 -0.39 1.14
CA ARG A 42 -7.42 -0.67 0.66
C ARG A 42 -6.67 0.60 0.33
N ILE A 43 -5.39 0.60 0.69
CA ILE A 43 -4.47 1.71 0.43
C ILE A 43 -3.13 1.17 -0.03
N LEU A 44 -2.48 1.90 -0.93
CA LEU A 44 -1.14 1.61 -1.38
C LEU A 44 -0.19 2.67 -0.83
N VAL A 45 0.77 2.25 -0.01
CA VAL A 45 1.79 3.13 0.57
C VAL A 45 3.07 3.02 -0.26
N GLN A 46 3.43 4.11 -0.94
CA GLN A 46 4.61 4.19 -1.80
C GLN A 46 5.90 4.27 -0.96
N PRO A 47 7.07 3.94 -1.55
CA PRO A 47 8.37 4.05 -0.87
C PRO A 47 8.73 5.45 -0.38
N ASP A 48 8.12 6.51 -0.93
CA ASP A 48 8.32 7.89 -0.48
C ASP A 48 7.37 8.30 0.67
N GLY A 49 6.53 7.37 1.13
CA GLY A 49 5.53 7.58 2.17
C GLY A 49 4.24 8.23 1.67
N SER A 50 4.07 8.47 0.37
CA SER A 50 2.77 8.89 -0.18
C SER A 50 1.77 7.73 -0.14
N VAL A 51 0.49 8.07 -0.03
CA VAL A 51 -0.60 7.11 0.15
C VAL A 51 -1.62 7.31 -0.97
N VAL A 52 -1.99 6.22 -1.62
CA VAL A 52 -3.03 6.19 -2.65
C VAL A 52 -4.19 5.34 -2.14
N HIS A 53 -5.39 5.90 -2.08
CA HIS A 53 -6.60 5.12 -1.84
C HIS A 53 -6.88 4.24 -3.05
N VAL A 54 -7.09 2.95 -2.80
CA VAL A 54 -7.47 1.98 -3.83
C VAL A 54 -8.93 1.62 -3.56
N SER A 55 -9.85 2.39 -4.12
CA SER A 55 -11.27 2.03 -4.12
C SER A 55 -11.57 1.13 -5.33
N GLY A 56 -12.14 -0.04 -5.06
CA GLY A 56 -12.61 -0.96 -6.10
C GLY A 56 -12.13 -2.41 -5.98
N ASP A 57 -12.72 -3.24 -6.84
CA ASP A 57 -12.44 -4.67 -6.99
C ASP A 57 -11.01 -4.86 -7.52
N VAL A 58 -10.06 -5.14 -6.61
CA VAL A 58 -8.62 -5.29 -6.93
C VAL A 58 -8.34 -6.46 -7.87
N THR A 59 -9.32 -7.35 -8.07
CA THR A 59 -9.30 -8.40 -9.09
C THR A 59 -9.16 -7.85 -10.52
N ARG A 60 -9.57 -6.60 -10.77
CA ARG A 60 -9.36 -5.90 -12.05
C ARG A 60 -8.18 -4.92 -12.05
N PHE A 61 -7.52 -4.73 -10.91
CA PHE A 61 -6.34 -3.87 -10.86
C PHE A 61 -5.20 -4.59 -11.57
N ASP A 62 -4.86 -4.12 -12.77
CA ASP A 62 -3.78 -4.68 -13.60
C ASP A 62 -2.42 -4.35 -12.99
N TRP A 63 -1.98 -5.20 -12.06
CA TRP A 63 -0.68 -5.12 -11.40
C TRP A 63 0.49 -5.15 -12.41
N GLY A 64 0.28 -5.63 -13.63
CA GLY A 64 1.27 -5.65 -14.71
C GLY A 64 1.63 -4.28 -15.27
N LYS A 65 0.79 -3.24 -15.06
CA LYS A 65 1.09 -1.88 -15.52
C LYS A 65 2.14 -1.15 -14.68
N PHE A 66 2.39 -1.61 -13.46
CA PHE A 66 3.50 -1.13 -12.63
C PHE A 66 4.80 -1.96 -12.82
N ASP A 67 4.78 -3.01 -13.65
CA ASP A 67 5.93 -3.88 -13.96
C ASP A 67 6.56 -3.58 -15.34
N ARG A 68 6.31 -2.41 -15.93
CA ARG A 68 6.96 -1.97 -17.18
C ARG A 68 7.57 -0.57 -17.08
N ARG A 69 8.79 -0.50 -16.55
CA ARG A 69 10.01 0.03 -17.20
C ARG A 69 11.07 0.37 -16.16
#